data_AF-A0A967JW42-F1
#
_entry.id   AF-A0A967JW42-F1
#
_cell.length_a   1.000
_cell.length_b   1.000
_cell.length_c   1.000
_cell.angle_alpha   90.00
_cell.angle_beta   90.00
_cell.angle_gamma   90.00
#
_symmetry.space_group_name_H-M   'P 1'
#
loop_
_entity.id
_entity.type
_entity.pdbx_description
1 polymer ?
#
loop_
_entity_poly.entity_id
_entity_poly.type
_entity_poly.pdbx_seq_one_letter_code
_entity_poly.pdbx_strand_id
1 'polypeptide(L)'
;MSERTGLLASTGVGLSALLWGCWWIPLRALSERGLPTDWTSLVVYGIAALVLLPMAVRRFARLRRAGVLLLAVGLFTGGMLASWNHALITGNVVRVTLLFYLAPIWGTA
;
A
#
# COMPACT_ATOMS: atom_id res chain seq x y z
N MET A 1 -18.13 -22.42 -15.90
CA MET A 1 -16.91 -21.56 -15.88
C MET A 1 -17.06 -20.32 -15.00
N SER A 2 -18.25 -19.71 -14.91
CA SER A 2 -18.55 -18.56 -14.03
C SER A 2 -18.32 -18.83 -12.52
N GLU A 3 -18.73 -19.99 -12.02
CA GLU A 3 -18.69 -20.32 -10.59
C GLU A 3 -17.26 -20.45 -10.02
N ARG A 4 -16.34 -21.05 -10.78
CA ARG A 4 -14.91 -21.17 -10.39
C ARG A 4 -14.22 -19.81 -10.36
N THR A 5 -14.53 -18.94 -11.31
CA THR A 5 -14.00 -17.56 -11.34
C THR A 5 -14.57 -16.73 -10.18
N GLY A 6 -15.84 -16.91 -9.84
CA GLY A 6 -16.47 -16.28 -8.67
C GLY A 6 -15.81 -16.70 -7.36
N LEU A 7 -15.54 -18.00 -7.18
CA LEU A 7 -14.85 -18.49 -5.98
C LEU A 7 -13.41 -17.96 -5.85
N LEU A 8 -12.68 -17.89 -6.97
CA LEU A 8 -11.33 -17.31 -7.01
C LEU A 8 -11.33 -15.81 -6.70
N ALA A 9 -12.34 -15.08 -7.20
CA ALA A 9 -12.49 -13.66 -6.90
C ALA A 9 -12.81 -13.42 -5.42
N SER A 10 -13.77 -14.15 -4.86
CA SER A 10 -14.17 -14.03 -3.45
C SER A 10 -13.03 -14.38 -2.49
N THR A 11 -12.29 -15.46 -2.78
CA THR A 11 -11.11 -15.83 -1.98
C THR A 11 -10.00 -14.80 -2.10
N GLY A 12 -9.76 -14.25 -3.30
CA GLY A 12 -8.80 -13.16 -3.50
C GLY A 12 -9.14 -11.90 -2.70
N VAL A 13 -10.41 -11.50 -2.70
CA VAL A 13 -10.88 -10.34 -1.92
C VAL A 13 -10.79 -10.62 -0.42
N GLY A 14 -11.18 -11.81 0.05
CA GLY A 14 -11.07 -12.21 1.45
C GLY A 14 -9.62 -12.19 1.95
N LEU A 15 -8.69 -12.75 1.18
CA LEU A 15 -7.26 -12.72 1.50
C LEU A 15 -6.72 -11.28 1.51
N SER A 16 -7.10 -10.46 0.54
CA SER A 16 -6.70 -9.06 0.50
C SER A 16 -7.19 -8.29 1.73
N ALA A 17 -8.46 -8.49 2.13
CA ALA A 17 -9.03 -7.87 3.32
C ALA A 17 -8.32 -8.28 4.61
N LEU A 18 -7.95 -9.56 4.73
CA LEU A 18 -7.17 -10.06 5.87
C LEU A 18 -5.76 -9.45 5.90
N LEU A 19 -5.05 -9.45 4.76
CA LEU A 19 -3.70 -8.91 4.67
C LEU A 19 -3.67 -7.40 4.98
N TRP A 20 -4.57 -6.62 4.39
CA TRP A 20 -4.67 -5.19 4.67
C TRP A 20 -5.17 -4.88 6.08
N GLY A 21 -6.14 -5.64 6.59
CA GLY A 21 -6.67 -5.48 7.95
C GLY A 21 -5.65 -5.81 9.04
N CYS A 22 -4.74 -6.75 8.77
CA CYS A 22 -3.67 -7.14 9.70
C CYS A 22 -2.33 -6.44 9.43
N TRP A 23 -2.23 -5.60 8.39
CA TRP A 23 -0.99 -4.96 7.96
C TRP A 23 -0.30 -4.13 9.05
N TRP A 24 -1.09 -3.51 9.94
CA TRP A 24 -0.58 -2.68 11.03
C TRP A 24 0.20 -3.49 12.08
N ILE A 25 -0.07 -4.79 12.24
CA ILE A 25 0.55 -5.66 13.25
C ILE A 25 2.06 -5.82 13.00
N PRO A 26 2.53 -6.32 11.84
CA PRO A 26 3.96 -6.42 11.57
C PRO A 26 4.63 -5.05 11.51
N LEU A 27 3.91 -4.02 11.07
CA LEU A 27 4.41 -2.66 11.00
C LEU A 27 4.75 -2.10 12.39
N ARG A 28 3.84 -2.26 13.37
CA ARG A 28 4.09 -1.89 14.78
C ARG A 28 5.18 -2.75 15.41
N ALA A 29 5.15 -4.07 15.17
CA ALA A 29 6.19 -4.96 15.69
C ALA A 29 7.59 -4.57 15.19
N LEU A 30 7.73 -4.05 13.97
CA LEU A 30 8.99 -3.52 13.46
C LEU A 30 9.41 -2.24 14.22
N SER A 31 8.46 -1.32 14.44
CA SER A 31 8.74 -0.07 15.17
C SER A 31 9.11 -0.30 16.64
N GLU A 32 8.47 -1.27 17.31
CA GLU A 32 8.73 -1.61 18.71
C GLU A 32 10.10 -2.29 18.89
N ARG A 33 10.63 -2.94 17.84
CA ARG A 33 11.96 -3.58 17.85
C ARG A 33 13.11 -2.58 17.64
N GLY A 34 12.86 -1.28 17.74
CA GLY A 34 13.89 -0.23 17.73
C GLY A 34 14.10 0.45 16.38
N LEU A 35 13.31 0.14 15.35
CA LEU A 35 13.28 0.93 14.12
C LEU A 35 12.46 2.19 14.37
N PRO A 36 13.03 3.39 14.17
CA PRO A 36 12.25 4.61 14.29
C PRO A 36 11.07 4.59 13.31
N THR A 37 9.91 5.04 13.77
CA THR A 37 8.64 5.02 13.03
C THR A 37 8.76 5.54 11.59
N ASP A 38 9.58 6.58 11.38
CA ASP A 38 9.78 7.21 10.08
C ASP A 38 10.58 6.34 9.10
N TRP A 39 11.45 5.47 9.61
CA TRP A 39 12.27 4.56 8.82
C TRP A 39 11.57 3.25 8.51
N THR A 40 10.62 2.82 9.34
CA THR A 40 9.86 1.58 9.13
C THR A 40 9.18 1.55 7.75
N SER A 41 8.48 2.62 7.38
CA SER A 41 7.85 2.72 6.05
C SER A 41 8.88 2.74 4.93
N LEU A 42 10.02 3.42 5.12
CA LEU A 42 11.08 3.50 4.12
C LEU A 42 11.71 2.15 3.85
N VAL A 43 11.99 1.36 4.90
CA VAL A 43 12.56 0.01 4.78
C VAL A 43 11.57 -0.92 4.07
N VAL A 44 10.30 -0.92 4.49
CA VAL A 44 9.28 -1.79 3.91
C VAL A 44 9.06 -1.48 2.42
N TYR A 45 8.87 -0.21 2.07
CA TYR A 45 8.70 0.18 0.67
C TYR A 45 10.00 0.09 -0.14
N GLY A 46 11.16 0.27 0.49
CA GLY A 46 12.47 0.06 -0.13
C GLY A 46 12.70 -1.41 -0.53
N ILE A 47 12.37 -2.35 0.36
CA ILE A 47 12.41 -3.79 0.03
C ILE A 47 11.44 -4.10 -1.10
N ALA A 48 10.20 -3.59 -1.04
CA ALA A 48 9.22 -3.78 -2.12
C ALA A 48 9.73 -3.21 -3.46
N ALA A 49 10.34 -2.03 -3.43
CA ALA A 49 10.94 -1.41 -4.61
C ALA A 49 12.09 -2.24 -5.19
N LEU A 50 12.97 -2.78 -4.35
CA LEU A 50 14.06 -3.67 -4.79
C LEU A 50 13.54 -4.96 -5.42
N VAL A 51 12.52 -5.57 -4.83
CA VAL A 51 11.88 -6.78 -5.37
C VAL A 51 11.24 -6.50 -6.74
N LEU A 52 10.64 -5.33 -6.91
CA LEU A 52 9.98 -4.92 -8.16
C LEU A 52 10.93 -4.30 -9.20
N LEU A 53 12.12 -3.88 -8.79
CA LEU A 53 13.14 -3.25 -9.64
C LEU A 53 13.45 -4.04 -10.92
N PRO A 54 13.73 -5.36 -10.91
CA PRO A 54 14.03 -6.09 -12.14
C PRO A 54 12.86 -6.07 -13.13
N MET A 55 11.62 -6.07 -12.63
CA MET A 55 10.43 -5.96 -13.47
C MET A 55 10.25 -4.54 -14.02
N ALA A 56 10.55 -3.52 -13.23
CA ALA A 56 10.54 -2.13 -13.65
C ALA A 56 11.60 -1.87 -14.75
N VAL A 57 12.82 -2.38 -14.59
CA VAL A 57 13.90 -2.26 -15.59
C VAL A 57 13.50 -2.93 -16.91
N ARG A 58 12.95 -4.15 -16.87
CA ARG A 58 12.45 -4.86 -18.07
C ARG A 58 11.34 -4.10 -18.81
N ARG A 59 10.60 -3.25 -18.10
CA ARG A 59 9.48 -2.47 -18.66
C ARG A 59 9.81 -0.99 -18.80
N PHE A 60 11.07 -0.59 -18.60
CA PHE A 60 11.47 0.82 -18.51
C PHE A 60 11.06 1.64 -19.73
N ALA A 61 11.15 1.07 -20.95
CA ALA A 61 10.69 1.74 -22.17
C ALA A 61 9.18 2.07 -22.16
N ARG A 62 8.35 1.23 -21.54
CA ARG A 62 6.92 1.48 -21.34
C ARG A 62 6.66 2.51 -20.24
N LEU A 63 7.39 2.41 -19.12
CA LEU A 63 7.32 3.42 -18.05
C LEU A 63 7.67 4.82 -18.57
N ARG A 64 8.73 4.92 -19.38
CA ARG A 64 9.16 6.19 -19.98
C ARG A 64 8.12 6.79 -20.93
N ARG A 65 7.38 5.95 -21.67
CA ARG A 65 6.27 6.41 -22.53
C ARG A 65 5.06 6.91 -21.74
N ALA A 66 4.81 6.36 -20.55
CA ALA A 66 3.73 6.82 -19.68
C ALA A 66 3.98 8.24 -19.12
N GLY A 67 5.23 8.71 -19.16
CA GLY A 67 5.60 10.11 -18.95
C GLY A 67 5.39 10.61 -17.52
N VAL A 68 5.31 11.94 -17.39
CA VAL A 68 5.20 12.66 -16.10
C VAL A 68 3.96 12.24 -15.31
N LEU A 69 2.87 11.84 -15.98
CA LEU A 69 1.64 11.40 -15.31
C LEU A 69 1.88 10.17 -14.44
N LEU A 70 2.66 9.20 -14.90
CA LEU A 70 2.99 8.00 -14.12
C LEU A 70 3.80 8.36 -12.86
N LEU A 71 4.71 9.32 -12.98
CA LEU A 71 5.48 9.84 -11.85
C LEU A 71 4.57 10.56 -10.84
N ALA A 72 3.63 11.38 -11.33
CA ALA A 72 2.66 12.06 -10.47
C ALA A 72 1.80 11.05 -9.70
N VAL A 73 1.22 10.05 -10.40
CA VAL A 73 0.44 8.98 -9.76
C VAL A 73 1.29 8.25 -8.71
N GLY A 74 2.51 7.86 -9.06
CA GLY A 74 3.42 7.20 -8.12
C GLY A 74 3.72 8.06 -6.88
N LEU A 75 3.95 9.35 -7.07
CA LEU A 75 4.23 10.29 -5.99
C LEU A 75 3.02 10.49 -5.06
N PHE A 76 1.84 10.72 -5.62
CA PHE A 76 0.62 10.92 -4.83
C PHE A 76 0.19 9.64 -4.12
N THR A 77 0.15 8.50 -4.81
CA THR A 77 -0.20 7.21 -4.20
C THR A 77 0.84 6.79 -3.16
N GLY A 78 2.13 6.98 -3.44
CA GLY A 78 3.22 6.69 -2.51
C GLY A 78 3.17 7.59 -1.26
N GLY A 79 2.97 8.90 -1.44
CA GLY A 79 2.83 9.85 -0.34
C GLY A 79 1.62 9.56 0.54
N MET A 80 0.49 9.22 -0.08
CA MET A 80 -0.71 8.77 0.63
C MET A 80 -0.44 7.52 1.48
N LEU A 81 0.17 6.49 0.90
CA LEU A 81 0.51 5.24 1.59
C LEU A 81 1.54 5.43 2.71
N ALA A 82 2.54 6.30 2.50
CA ALA A 82 3.51 6.64 3.52
C ALA A 82 2.87 7.37 4.70
N SER A 83 1.99 8.34 4.41
CA SER A 83 1.27 9.10 5.43
C SER A 83 0.29 8.21 6.21
N TRP A 84 -0.40 7.30 5.52
CA TRP A 84 -1.29 6.33 6.14
C TRP A 84 -0.54 5.35 7.05
N ASN A 85 0.59 4.78 6.61
CA ASN A 85 1.43 3.94 7.47
C ASN A 85 1.94 4.71 8.70
N HIS A 86 2.38 5.96 8.52
CA HIS A 86 2.85 6.77 9.64
C HIS A 86 1.74 6.97 10.68
N ALA A 87 0.53 7.35 10.23
CA ALA A 87 -0.63 7.48 11.10
C ALA A 87 -1.02 6.16 11.79
N LEU A 88 -0.87 5.02 11.10
CA LEU A 88 -1.12 3.70 11.68
C LEU A 88 -0.16 3.35 12.83
N ILE A 89 1.09 3.81 12.78
CA ILE A 89 2.09 3.53 13.82
C ILE A 89 1.91 4.51 15.00
N THR A 90 1.77 5.81 14.73
CA THR A 90 1.72 6.85 15.77
C THR A 90 0.34 7.03 16.41
N GLY A 91 -0.74 6.83 15.64
CA GLY A 91 -2.11 7.09 16.06
C GLY A 91 -2.87 5.86 16.55
N ASN A 92 -4.17 6.03 16.75
CA ASN A 92 -5.09 4.91 17.01
C ASN A 92 -5.50 4.27 15.68
N VAL A 93 -5.18 2.99 15.50
CA VAL A 93 -5.45 2.20 14.28
C VAL A 93 -6.92 2.31 13.86
N VAL A 94 -7.87 2.21 14.79
CA VAL A 94 -9.31 2.26 14.47
C VAL A 94 -9.67 3.60 13.85
N ARG A 95 -9.22 4.71 14.42
CA ARG A 95 -9.53 6.06 13.93
C ARG A 95 -8.94 6.28 12.54
N VAL A 96 -7.68 5.89 12.34
CA VAL A 96 -6.98 6.04 11.06
C VAL A 96 -7.66 5.22 9.97
N THR A 97 -8.03 3.98 10.27
CA THR A 97 -8.72 3.09 9.33
C THR A 97 -10.13 3.60 8.99
N LEU A 98 -10.88 4.11 9.98
CA LEU A 98 -12.19 4.74 9.72
C LEU A 98 -12.07 5.97 8.81
N LEU A 99 -11.09 6.85 9.07
CA LEU A 99 -10.83 8.00 8.21
C LEU A 99 -10.41 7.58 6.80
N PHE A 100 -9.62 6.52 6.67
CA PHE A 100 -9.27 5.94 5.37
C PHE A 100 -10.50 5.39 4.63
N TYR A 101 -11.45 4.76 5.33
CA TYR A 101 -12.69 4.29 4.72
C TYR A 101 -13.63 5.41 4.26
N LEU A 102 -13.38 6.66 4.65
CA LEU A 102 -14.05 7.82 4.07
C LEU A 102 -13.48 8.20 2.68
N ALA A 103 -12.40 7.57 2.21
CA ALA A 103 -11.81 7.78 0.88
C ALA A 103 -12.83 7.90 -0.28
N PRO A 104 -13.88 7.07 -0.36
CA PRO A 104 -14.87 7.17 -1.44
C PRO A 104 -15.63 8.50 -1.43
N ILE A 105 -15.92 9.06 -0.25
CA ILE A 105 -16.63 10.35 -0.11
C ILE A 105 -15.80 11.49 -0.70
N TRP A 106 -14.48 11.42 -0.55
CA TRP A 106 -13.56 12.42 -1.10
C TRP A 106 -13.35 12.25 -2.62
N GLY A 107 -13.75 11.12 -3.20
CA GLY A 107 -13.57 10.79 -4.63
C GLY A 107 -14.80 11.00 -5.50
N THR A 108 -15.98 11.30 -4.93
CA THR A 108 -17.25 11.45 -5.67
C THR A 108 -17.56 12.90 -6.08
N ALA A 109 -16.54 13.70 -6.39
CA ALA A 109 -16.71 15.06 -6.92
C ALA A 109 -16.81 15.07 -8.46
#